data_AF-A0A4V1RH84-F1
#
_entry.id   AF-A0A4V1RH84-F1
#
_cell.length_a   1.000
_cell.length_b   1.000
_cell.length_c   1.000
_cell.angle_alpha   90.00
_cell.angle_beta   90.00
_cell.angle_gamma   90.00
#
_symmetry.space_group_name_H-M   'P 1'
#
loop_
_entity.id
_entity.type
_entity.pdbx_description
1 polymer ?
#
loop_
_entity_poly.entity_id
_entity_poly.type
_entity_poly.pdbx_seq_one_letter_code
_entity_poly.pdbx_strand_id
1 'polypeptide(L)'
;MSDYTSIITYIFPIIYFSILFFLATYSFIRNGIRFKSVGLMFLVITHFVGYASLPFRIDALVPADEYMPVDYINDVSLKSFIGIIIFYLASHLLSPKPRGMARGKIFFGSANLFVAISLSVSIIAMIIFYITKGSSFDSDNYASKLGENAGSGLLLMPMSAFVPAVIVYSFTSKSKYAFAKSCGISILFGVAFYILIGGSRNVMFSALLMATLICFVTGKINKFKFLIIGCIGLFLVAALGMLRYSNSMSSSGAALSLAIQYLTDSLSPINYQYEAVKYYDNTTNPDAVGGIYYMFSQFSGFVPRFLWEEKPIVTMNSSYYFTTNILGMSSGLNMASTLLGSSLVLFGGYFYWLAYALSGLVVRMLDIIINSNKLTVMSIAGFVTVPFTFFMARESLELFMFIYFKNLIVVSFVYLLFKVASSIIPKKTA
;
A
#
# COMPACT_ATOMS: atom_id res chain seq x y z
N MET A 1 21.89 -17.56 -20.45
CA MET A 1 22.22 -16.12 -20.68
C MET A 1 21.56 -15.57 -21.95
N SER A 2 21.44 -16.32 -23.06
CA SER A 2 20.73 -15.88 -24.29
C SER A 2 19.20 -15.86 -24.18
N ASP A 3 18.62 -16.49 -23.15
CA ASP A 3 17.17 -16.77 -23.17
C ASP A 3 16.32 -15.61 -22.64
N TYR A 4 16.90 -14.75 -21.79
CA TYR A 4 16.25 -13.50 -21.36
C TYR A 4 16.38 -12.36 -22.37
N THR A 5 17.19 -12.51 -23.42
CA THR A 5 17.27 -11.54 -24.52
C THR A 5 16.34 -11.91 -25.68
N SER A 6 15.81 -13.15 -25.68
CA SER A 6 14.80 -13.58 -26.63
C SER A 6 13.45 -12.92 -26.36
N ILE A 7 12.93 -12.18 -27.34
CA ILE A 7 11.60 -11.57 -27.29
C ILE A 7 10.51 -12.63 -27.08
N ILE A 8 10.73 -13.86 -27.54
CA ILE A 8 9.76 -14.97 -27.45
C ILE A 8 9.39 -15.27 -26.00
N THR A 9 10.37 -15.18 -25.09
CA THR A 9 10.20 -15.40 -23.64
C THR A 9 9.21 -14.41 -23.01
N TYR A 10 9.05 -13.22 -23.57
CA TYR A 10 8.23 -12.14 -22.99
C TYR A 10 6.90 -11.93 -23.71
N ILE A 11 6.60 -12.71 -24.76
CA ILE A 11 5.36 -12.54 -25.54
C ILE A 11 4.12 -12.60 -24.63
N PHE A 12 4.01 -13.61 -23.77
CA PHE A 12 2.87 -13.77 -22.87
C PHE A 12 2.79 -12.65 -21.82
N PRO A 13 3.86 -12.35 -21.03
CA PRO A 13 3.85 -11.20 -20.13
C PRO A 13 3.47 -9.87 -20.80
N ILE A 14 3.95 -9.60 -22.02
CA ILE A 14 3.64 -8.37 -22.75
C ILE A 14 2.17 -8.31 -23.15
N ILE A 15 1.60 -9.42 -23.65
CA ILE A 15 0.18 -9.49 -24.01
C ILE A 15 -0.69 -9.30 -22.77
N TYR A 16 -0.38 -10.02 -21.69
CA TYR A 16 -1.11 -9.92 -20.42
C TYR A 16 -1.04 -8.51 -19.83
N PHE A 17 0.14 -7.90 -19.81
CA PHE A 17 0.32 -6.52 -19.37
C PHE A 17 -0.51 -5.56 -20.22
N SER A 18 -0.47 -5.69 -21.55
CA SER A 18 -1.18 -4.79 -22.46
C SER A 18 -2.71 -4.84 -22.25
N ILE A 19 -3.26 -6.05 -22.12
CA ILE A 19 -4.70 -6.26 -21.85
C ILE A 19 -5.07 -5.67 -20.49
N LEU A 20 -4.32 -5.99 -19.44
CA LEU A 20 -4.62 -5.54 -18.09
C LEU A 20 -4.41 -4.03 -17.91
N PHE A 21 -3.39 -3.46 -18.56
CA PHE A 21 -3.13 -2.03 -18.56
C PHE A 21 -4.26 -1.26 -19.27
N PHE A 22 -4.77 -1.78 -20.38
CA PHE A 22 -5.95 -1.24 -21.05
C PHE A 22 -7.18 -1.28 -20.13
N LEU A 23 -7.44 -2.42 -19.48
CA LEU A 23 -8.55 -2.56 -18.54
C LEU A 23 -8.43 -1.63 -17.33
N ALA A 24 -7.22 -1.48 -16.77
CA ALA A 24 -6.92 -0.59 -15.66
C ALA A 24 -7.16 0.88 -16.05
N THR A 25 -6.65 1.29 -17.22
CA THR A 25 -6.83 2.64 -17.75
C THR A 25 -8.29 2.94 -18.04
N TYR A 26 -9.00 2.00 -18.69
CA TYR A 26 -10.43 2.14 -18.96
C TYR A 26 -11.25 2.24 -17.66
N SER A 27 -10.94 1.41 -16.66
CA SER A 27 -11.60 1.47 -15.36
C SER A 27 -11.35 2.81 -14.66
N PHE A 28 -10.12 3.33 -14.70
CA PHE A 28 -9.77 4.61 -14.10
C PHE A 28 -10.46 5.79 -14.78
N ILE A 29 -10.48 5.82 -16.12
CA ILE A 29 -11.18 6.86 -16.89
C ILE A 29 -12.69 6.84 -16.60
N ARG A 30 -13.30 5.65 -16.55
CA ARG A 30 -14.75 5.50 -16.38
C ARG A 30 -15.21 5.74 -14.94
N ASN A 31 -14.45 5.28 -13.95
CA ASN A 31 -14.90 5.26 -12.55
C ASN A 31 -14.21 6.30 -11.66
N GLY A 32 -13.09 6.89 -12.09
CA GLY A 32 -12.30 7.85 -11.31
C GLY A 32 -11.50 7.21 -10.17
N ILE A 33 -11.29 7.97 -9.08
CA ILE A 33 -10.61 7.46 -7.88
C ILE A 33 -11.59 6.57 -7.10
N ARG A 34 -11.46 5.28 -7.31
CA ARG A 34 -12.17 4.22 -6.61
C ARG A 34 -11.19 3.13 -6.21
N PHE A 35 -11.52 2.36 -5.18
CA PHE A 35 -10.71 1.23 -4.77
C PHE A 35 -10.51 0.24 -5.92
N LYS A 36 -11.55 -0.03 -6.73
CA LYS A 36 -11.43 -0.97 -7.86
C LYS A 36 -10.51 -0.48 -8.97
N SER A 37 -10.51 0.82 -9.24
CA SER A 37 -9.69 1.40 -10.32
C SER A 37 -8.24 1.54 -9.89
N VAL A 38 -8.00 2.12 -8.70
CA VAL A 38 -6.65 2.30 -8.16
C VAL A 38 -6.02 0.96 -7.79
N GLY A 39 -6.79 0.06 -7.17
CA GLY A 39 -6.33 -1.29 -6.83
C GLY A 39 -5.95 -2.10 -8.07
N LEU A 40 -6.73 -2.01 -9.16
CA LEU A 40 -6.38 -2.66 -10.42
C LEU A 40 -5.08 -2.09 -11.02
N MET A 41 -4.89 -0.77 -10.99
CA MET A 41 -3.63 -0.15 -11.45
C MET A 41 -2.44 -0.67 -10.64
N PHE A 42 -2.54 -0.74 -9.31
CA PHE A 42 -1.45 -1.27 -8.49
C PHE A 42 -1.22 -2.75 -8.70
N LEU A 43 -2.26 -3.57 -8.87
CA LEU A 43 -2.08 -4.98 -9.20
C LEU A 43 -1.28 -5.17 -10.49
N VAL A 44 -1.62 -4.42 -11.54
CA VAL A 44 -0.89 -4.46 -12.81
C VAL A 44 0.55 -3.99 -12.63
N ILE A 45 0.77 -2.87 -11.94
CA ILE A 45 2.11 -2.34 -11.70
C ILE A 45 2.96 -3.35 -10.93
N THR A 46 2.43 -3.91 -9.84
CA THR A 46 3.18 -4.77 -8.92
C THR A 46 3.40 -6.19 -9.44
N HIS A 47 2.56 -6.70 -10.33
CA HIS A 47 2.79 -8.04 -10.90
C HIS A 47 3.57 -7.97 -12.22
N PHE A 48 3.43 -6.91 -13.02
CA PHE A 48 3.97 -6.91 -14.38
C PHE A 48 5.15 -5.97 -14.67
N VAL A 49 5.33 -4.87 -13.92
CA VAL A 49 6.45 -3.94 -14.20
C VAL A 49 7.81 -4.62 -14.03
N GLY A 50 7.90 -5.61 -13.15
CA GLY A 50 9.15 -6.34 -12.90
C GLY A 50 9.67 -7.13 -14.09
N TYR A 51 8.80 -7.63 -14.98
CA TYR A 51 9.24 -8.34 -16.18
C TYR A 51 10.06 -7.45 -17.12
N ALA A 52 9.72 -6.16 -17.20
CA ALA A 52 10.48 -5.19 -18.00
C ALA A 52 11.90 -4.94 -17.45
N SER A 53 12.14 -5.25 -16.18
CA SER A 53 13.46 -5.11 -15.55
C SER A 53 14.37 -6.31 -15.77
N LEU A 54 13.82 -7.51 -16.04
CA LEU A 54 14.58 -8.77 -16.10
C LEU A 54 15.75 -8.72 -17.09
N PRO A 55 15.61 -8.16 -18.32
CA PRO A 55 16.74 -8.05 -19.24
C PRO A 55 17.89 -7.16 -18.72
N PHE A 56 17.57 -6.15 -17.91
CA PHE A 56 18.54 -5.19 -17.36
C PHE A 56 19.21 -5.70 -16.07
N ARG A 57 18.70 -6.79 -15.49
CA ARG A 57 19.28 -7.38 -14.29
C ARG A 57 20.54 -8.19 -14.63
N ILE A 58 20.58 -8.88 -15.78
CA ILE A 58 21.60 -9.87 -16.17
C ILE A 58 23.05 -9.33 -16.13
N ASP A 59 23.23 -8.03 -16.36
CA ASP A 59 24.55 -7.36 -16.31
C ASP A 59 24.89 -6.76 -14.93
N ALA A 60 23.94 -6.77 -13.99
CA ALA A 60 24.22 -6.49 -12.59
C ALA A 60 24.91 -7.71 -11.99
N LEU A 61 25.92 -7.49 -11.16
CA LEU A 61 26.62 -8.49 -10.33
C LEU A 61 25.70 -9.15 -9.26
N VAL A 62 24.46 -9.41 -9.61
CA VAL A 62 23.47 -10.12 -8.81
C VAL A 62 23.81 -11.61 -8.90
N PRO A 63 23.89 -12.32 -7.78
CA PRO A 63 24.23 -13.74 -7.80
C PRO A 63 23.12 -14.54 -8.50
N ALA A 64 23.51 -15.60 -9.21
CA ALA A 64 22.65 -16.34 -10.13
C ALA A 64 21.44 -17.03 -9.46
N ASP A 65 21.50 -17.20 -8.14
CA ASP A 65 20.46 -17.74 -7.26
C ASP A 65 19.30 -16.77 -7.02
N GLU A 66 19.51 -15.46 -7.17
CA GLU A 66 18.45 -14.45 -7.05
C GLU A 66 17.63 -14.27 -8.35
N TYR A 67 17.98 -14.94 -9.45
CA TYR A 67 17.26 -14.80 -10.71
C TYR A 67 16.10 -15.78 -10.84
N MET A 68 14.92 -15.24 -11.17
CA MET A 68 13.79 -16.01 -11.62
C MET A 68 14.13 -16.76 -12.92
N PRO A 69 14.17 -18.11 -12.94
CA PRO A 69 14.47 -18.90 -14.14
C PRO A 69 13.45 -18.65 -15.25
N VAL A 70 13.92 -18.74 -16.50
CA VAL A 70 13.11 -18.47 -17.70
C VAL A 70 11.86 -19.35 -17.78
N ASP A 71 11.96 -20.60 -17.34
CA ASP A 71 10.86 -21.56 -17.40
C ASP A 71 9.63 -21.11 -16.59
N TYR A 72 9.85 -20.40 -15.47
CA TYR A 72 8.78 -19.94 -14.60
C TYR A 72 8.14 -18.61 -15.06
N ILE A 73 8.71 -17.91 -16.04
CA ILE A 73 8.22 -16.58 -16.49
C ILE A 73 6.77 -16.68 -16.95
N ASN A 74 6.47 -17.70 -17.76
CA ASN A 74 5.14 -17.93 -18.29
C ASN A 74 4.17 -18.37 -17.19
N ASP A 75 4.58 -19.28 -16.30
CA ASP A 75 3.70 -19.80 -15.24
C ASP A 75 3.32 -18.72 -14.22
N VAL A 76 4.29 -17.94 -13.73
CA VAL A 76 4.02 -16.84 -12.79
C VAL A 76 3.17 -15.76 -13.45
N SER A 77 3.44 -15.43 -14.72
CA SER A 77 2.69 -14.39 -15.43
C SER A 77 1.25 -14.84 -15.71
N LEU A 78 1.04 -16.12 -16.04
CA LEU A 78 -0.28 -16.71 -16.25
C LEU A 78 -1.09 -16.74 -14.95
N LYS A 79 -0.51 -17.21 -13.83
CA LYS A 79 -1.19 -17.21 -12.52
C LYS A 79 -1.57 -15.80 -12.07
N SER A 80 -0.65 -14.84 -12.23
CA SER A 80 -0.91 -13.43 -11.96
C SER A 80 -2.03 -12.86 -12.84
N PHE A 81 -2.01 -13.19 -14.15
CA PHE A 81 -3.03 -12.74 -15.09
C PHE A 81 -4.42 -13.28 -14.73
N ILE A 82 -4.55 -14.58 -14.47
CA ILE A 82 -5.81 -15.22 -14.07
C ILE A 82 -6.33 -14.59 -12.77
N GLY A 83 -5.48 -14.43 -11.75
CA GLY A 83 -5.84 -13.79 -10.50
C GLY A 83 -6.37 -12.37 -10.70
N ILE A 84 -5.68 -11.55 -11.48
CA ILE A 84 -6.08 -10.15 -11.72
C ILE A 84 -7.38 -10.06 -12.53
N ILE A 85 -7.60 -10.95 -13.50
CA ILE A 85 -8.88 -11.03 -14.22
C ILE A 85 -10.01 -11.39 -13.28
N ILE A 86 -9.81 -12.35 -12.37
CA ILE A 86 -10.82 -12.72 -11.37
C ILE A 86 -11.10 -11.56 -10.41
N PHE A 87 -10.07 -10.84 -9.97
CA PHE A 87 -10.23 -9.59 -9.21
C PHE A 87 -11.07 -8.55 -9.99
N TYR A 88 -10.78 -8.37 -11.28
CA TYR A 88 -11.52 -7.45 -12.14
C TYR A 88 -13.00 -7.86 -12.23
N LEU A 89 -13.27 -9.13 -12.51
CA LEU A 89 -14.61 -9.68 -12.60
C LEU A 89 -15.36 -9.52 -11.26
N ALA A 90 -14.78 -9.95 -10.14
CA ALA A 90 -15.39 -9.83 -8.82
C ALA A 90 -15.70 -8.38 -8.41
N SER A 91 -14.83 -7.43 -8.78
CA SER A 91 -15.03 -6.01 -8.49
C SER A 91 -16.02 -5.31 -9.43
N HIS A 92 -16.20 -5.81 -10.68
CA HIS A 92 -16.99 -5.14 -11.73
C HIS A 92 -18.32 -5.82 -12.09
N LEU A 93 -18.52 -7.13 -11.90
CA LEU A 93 -19.67 -7.90 -12.41
C LEU A 93 -21.05 -7.38 -11.98
N LEU A 94 -21.13 -6.64 -10.88
CA LEU A 94 -22.38 -6.19 -10.26
C LEU A 94 -22.27 -4.75 -9.73
N SER A 95 -21.40 -3.95 -10.34
CA SER A 95 -21.22 -2.54 -9.95
C SER A 95 -22.43 -1.71 -10.40
N PRO A 96 -23.11 -0.96 -9.50
CA PRO A 96 -24.13 -0.01 -9.91
C PRO A 96 -23.53 1.03 -10.86
N LYS A 97 -24.35 1.56 -11.78
CA LYS A 97 -23.93 2.56 -12.78
C LYS A 97 -23.09 3.66 -12.12
N PRO A 98 -22.01 4.13 -12.78
CA PRO A 98 -21.11 5.11 -12.20
C PRO A 98 -21.89 6.40 -11.90
N ARG A 99 -22.24 6.61 -10.63
CA ARG A 99 -22.52 7.96 -10.14
C ARG A 99 -21.16 8.64 -10.04
N GLY A 100 -21.02 9.80 -10.68
CA GLY A 100 -19.80 10.61 -10.57
C GLY A 100 -19.43 10.78 -9.09
N MET A 101 -18.13 10.82 -8.80
CA MET A 101 -17.64 11.09 -7.44
C MET A 101 -18.45 12.24 -6.85
N ALA A 102 -19.04 12.04 -5.67
CA ALA A 102 -19.91 13.03 -5.02
C ALA A 102 -19.10 14.30 -4.71
N ARG A 103 -18.95 15.16 -5.71
CA ARG A 103 -18.26 16.45 -5.63
C ARG A 103 -18.99 17.27 -4.57
N GLY A 104 -18.33 17.47 -3.43
CA GLY A 104 -18.70 18.46 -2.43
C GLY A 104 -19.73 18.06 -1.36
N LYS A 105 -20.15 16.79 -1.25
CA LYS A 105 -21.12 16.35 -0.21
C LYS A 105 -20.60 15.30 0.78
N ILE A 106 -19.29 15.07 0.84
CA ILE A 106 -18.72 14.04 1.72
C ILE A 106 -18.80 14.46 3.20
N PHE A 107 -18.80 15.77 3.50
CA PHE A 107 -18.71 16.28 4.86
C PHE A 107 -19.93 17.11 5.26
N PHE A 108 -20.60 16.70 6.35
CA PHE A 108 -21.60 17.52 7.04
C PHE A 108 -20.91 18.27 8.19
N GLY A 109 -20.80 19.61 8.07
CA GLY A 109 -20.25 20.48 9.11
C GLY A 109 -19.06 21.34 8.66
N SER A 110 -18.39 21.96 9.63
CA SER A 110 -17.24 22.84 9.39
C SER A 110 -15.97 22.04 9.08
N ALA A 111 -15.66 21.88 7.79
CA ALA A 111 -14.45 21.17 7.34
C ALA A 111 -13.15 21.72 7.96
N ASN A 112 -13.06 23.05 8.14
CA ASN A 112 -11.89 23.67 8.77
C ASN A 112 -11.71 23.23 10.24
N LEU A 113 -12.81 23.04 10.98
CA LEU A 113 -12.75 22.58 12.37
C LEU A 113 -12.29 21.11 12.44
N PHE A 114 -12.81 20.26 11.54
CA PHE A 114 -12.34 18.87 11.44
C PHE A 114 -10.85 18.81 11.12
N VAL A 115 -10.38 19.59 10.15
CA VAL A 115 -8.96 19.67 9.78
C VAL A 115 -8.12 20.14 10.98
N ALA A 116 -8.55 21.18 11.70
CA ALA A 116 -7.86 21.69 12.87
C ALA A 116 -7.74 20.62 13.96
N ILE A 117 -8.84 19.98 14.33
CA ILE A 117 -8.87 18.92 15.36
C ILE A 117 -7.99 17.74 14.95
N SER A 118 -8.07 17.31 13.70
CA SER A 118 -7.30 16.19 13.16
C SER A 118 -5.78 16.47 13.21
N LEU A 119 -5.37 17.71 12.90
CA LEU A 119 -3.98 18.13 13.04
C LEU A 119 -3.56 18.24 14.51
N SER A 120 -4.41 18.82 15.38
CA SER A 120 -4.14 18.91 16.82
C SER A 120 -3.95 17.53 17.46
N VAL A 121 -4.80 16.57 17.14
CA VAL A 121 -4.68 15.17 17.61
C VAL A 121 -3.35 14.58 17.15
N SER A 122 -2.96 14.80 15.90
CA SER A 122 -1.68 14.33 15.36
C SER A 122 -0.49 14.95 16.11
N ILE A 123 -0.52 16.27 16.37
CA ILE A 123 0.55 16.97 17.11
C ILE A 123 0.64 16.46 18.55
N ILE A 124 -0.49 16.40 19.26
CA ILE A 124 -0.53 15.94 20.65
C ILE A 124 -0.02 14.50 20.77
N ALA A 125 -0.44 13.61 19.86
CA ALA A 125 0.04 12.24 19.84
C ALA A 125 1.55 12.15 19.57
N MET A 126 2.08 12.96 18.65
CA MET A 126 3.52 13.05 18.38
C MET A 126 4.31 13.56 19.59
N ILE A 127 3.81 14.57 20.30
CA ILE A 127 4.45 15.10 21.52
C ILE A 127 4.46 14.05 22.63
N ILE A 128 3.33 13.39 22.88
CA ILE A 128 3.23 12.34 23.90
C ILE A 128 4.17 11.17 23.55
N PHE A 129 4.24 10.79 22.28
CA PHE A 129 5.17 9.75 21.83
C PHE A 129 6.63 10.14 22.10
N TYR A 130 7.00 11.38 21.75
CA TYR A 130 8.35 11.88 22.01
C TYR A 130 8.70 11.89 23.51
N ILE A 131 7.77 12.30 24.38
CA ILE A 131 8.00 12.31 25.83
C ILE A 131 8.13 10.88 26.39
N THR A 132 7.34 9.93 25.88
CA THR A 132 7.30 8.56 26.42
C THR A 132 8.43 7.67 25.92
N LYS A 133 8.93 7.88 24.70
CA LYS A 133 9.88 6.98 24.03
C LYS A 133 11.12 7.67 23.48
N GLY A 134 11.18 9.00 23.45
CA GLY A 134 12.26 9.74 22.78
C GLY A 134 12.18 9.67 21.25
N SER A 135 13.27 10.02 20.58
CA SER A 135 13.41 9.92 19.11
C SER A 135 14.28 8.73 18.71
N SER A 136 13.85 7.93 17.74
CA SER A 136 14.56 6.72 17.27
C SER A 136 15.74 6.98 16.30
N PHE A 137 16.48 8.10 16.48
CA PHE A 137 17.60 8.45 15.60
C PHE A 137 18.88 7.62 15.83
N ASP A 138 19.02 6.95 16.98
CA ASP A 138 20.28 6.33 17.42
C ASP A 138 20.41 4.80 17.26
N SER A 139 19.42 4.09 16.71
CA SER A 139 19.52 2.62 16.51
C SER A 139 19.79 2.24 15.06
N ASP A 140 20.93 1.56 14.83
CA ASP A 140 21.41 1.12 13.50
C ASP A 140 20.60 -0.04 12.90
N ASN A 141 19.71 -0.69 13.67
CA ASN A 141 18.93 -1.85 13.21
C ASN A 141 17.41 -1.61 13.23
N TYR A 142 16.75 -1.82 12.09
CA TYR A 142 15.28 -1.73 11.96
C TYR A 142 14.54 -2.79 12.80
N ALA A 143 15.13 -3.96 12.99
CA ALA A 143 14.58 -5.03 13.83
C ALA A 143 14.54 -4.66 15.33
N SER A 144 15.58 -3.99 15.85
CA SER A 144 15.59 -3.46 17.22
C SER A 144 14.55 -2.34 17.40
N LYS A 145 14.29 -1.52 16.37
CA LYS A 145 13.24 -0.49 16.39
C LYS A 145 11.83 -1.06 16.49
N LEU A 146 11.58 -2.21 15.86
CA LEU A 146 10.30 -2.93 15.98
C LEU A 146 10.08 -3.46 17.41
N GLY A 147 11.16 -3.92 18.06
CA GLY A 147 11.15 -4.31 19.46
C GLY A 147 10.92 -3.13 20.42
N GLU A 148 11.63 -2.01 20.23
CA GLU A 148 11.52 -0.80 21.06
C GLU A 148 10.12 -0.15 20.99
N ASN A 149 9.51 -0.21 19.81
CA ASN A 149 8.16 0.30 19.56
C ASN A 149 7.06 -0.72 19.85
N ALA A 150 7.40 -1.95 20.27
CA ALA A 150 6.42 -2.96 20.62
C ALA A 150 5.55 -2.50 21.80
N GLY A 151 4.23 -2.52 21.62
CA GLY A 151 3.27 -2.07 22.64
C GLY A 151 2.84 -0.60 22.52
N SER A 152 3.52 0.24 21.74
CA SER A 152 3.16 1.66 21.52
C SER A 152 2.01 1.86 20.52
N GLY A 153 1.33 0.79 20.10
CA GLY A 153 0.30 0.83 19.05
C GLY A 153 -0.80 1.86 19.28
N LEU A 154 -1.22 2.05 20.55
CA LEU A 154 -2.25 3.01 20.92
C LEU A 154 -1.84 4.47 20.68
N LEU A 155 -0.54 4.78 20.79
CA LEU A 155 0.02 6.11 20.53
C LEU A 155 0.34 6.31 19.04
N LEU A 156 0.77 5.26 18.36
CA LEU A 156 1.13 5.28 16.94
C LEU A 156 -0.08 5.51 16.01
N MET A 157 -1.25 5.01 16.39
CA MET A 157 -2.49 5.17 15.61
C MET A 157 -2.88 6.66 15.42
N PRO A 158 -3.13 7.45 16.49
CA PRO A 158 -3.57 8.84 16.37
C PRO A 158 -2.52 9.77 15.73
N MET A 159 -1.22 9.43 15.76
CA MET A 159 -0.19 10.18 15.03
C MET A 159 -0.43 10.22 13.51
N SER A 160 -1.18 9.27 12.94
CA SER A 160 -1.56 9.28 11.52
C SER A 160 -2.79 10.17 11.20
N ALA A 161 -3.35 10.86 12.20
CA ALA A 161 -4.54 11.71 12.02
C ALA A 161 -4.32 12.93 11.10
N PHE A 162 -3.08 13.30 10.75
CA PHE A 162 -2.88 14.34 9.73
C PHE A 162 -3.35 13.92 8.33
N VAL A 163 -3.37 12.62 8.01
CA VAL A 163 -3.80 12.11 6.68
C VAL A 163 -5.26 12.43 6.36
N PRO A 164 -6.25 12.10 7.23
CA PRO A 164 -7.63 12.52 6.99
C PRO A 164 -7.78 14.04 6.94
N ALA A 165 -6.97 14.81 7.68
CA ALA A 165 -6.96 16.27 7.60
C ALA A 165 -6.60 16.77 6.19
N VAL A 166 -5.51 16.25 5.61
CA VAL A 166 -5.06 16.58 4.25
C VAL A 166 -6.13 16.23 3.21
N ILE A 167 -6.79 15.08 3.37
CA ILE A 167 -7.82 14.60 2.44
C ILE A 167 -9.06 15.49 2.50
N VAL A 168 -9.58 15.77 3.69
CA VAL A 168 -10.75 16.65 3.86
C VAL A 168 -10.44 18.05 3.35
N TYR A 169 -9.24 18.58 3.62
CA TYR A 169 -8.79 19.87 3.10
C TYR A 169 -8.71 19.89 1.56
N SER A 170 -8.19 18.81 0.96
CA SER A 170 -8.07 18.67 -0.51
C SER A 170 -9.42 18.69 -1.22
N PHE A 171 -10.43 18.05 -0.63
CA PHE A 171 -11.81 18.01 -1.15
C PHE A 171 -12.57 19.32 -0.99
N THR A 172 -12.42 19.99 0.16
CA THR A 172 -13.30 21.10 0.55
C THR A 172 -12.74 22.48 0.21
N SER A 173 -11.42 22.62 0.10
CA SER A 173 -10.81 23.90 -0.25
C SER A 173 -11.12 24.30 -1.69
N LYS A 174 -11.55 25.55 -1.89
CA LYS A 174 -11.75 26.15 -3.23
C LYS A 174 -10.47 26.80 -3.79
N SER A 175 -9.40 26.88 -2.99
CA SER A 175 -8.17 27.57 -3.36
C SER A 175 -7.39 26.84 -4.46
N LYS A 176 -6.79 27.61 -5.38
CA LYS A 176 -5.83 27.11 -6.38
C LYS A 176 -4.55 26.57 -5.72
N TYR A 177 -4.22 27.03 -4.51
CA TYR A 177 -3.05 26.60 -3.72
C TYR A 177 -3.32 25.39 -2.82
N ALA A 178 -4.50 24.78 -2.92
CA ALA A 178 -4.89 23.62 -2.11
C ALA A 178 -3.88 22.47 -2.23
N PHE A 179 -3.36 22.22 -3.43
CA PHE A 179 -2.38 21.18 -3.66
C PHE A 179 -1.06 21.46 -2.93
N ALA A 180 -0.48 22.66 -3.12
CA ALA A 180 0.78 23.03 -2.48
C ALA A 180 0.70 22.97 -0.95
N LYS A 181 -0.40 23.48 -0.37
CA LYS A 181 -0.64 23.41 1.08
C LYS A 181 -0.80 21.97 1.58
N SER A 182 -1.52 21.14 0.84
CA SER A 182 -1.70 19.71 1.16
C SER A 182 -0.36 18.96 1.13
N CYS A 183 0.48 19.24 0.14
CA CYS A 183 1.84 18.70 0.07
C CYS A 183 2.71 19.19 1.22
N GLY A 184 2.69 20.48 1.54
CA GLY A 184 3.44 21.05 2.66
C GLY A 184 3.08 20.41 4.01
N ILE A 185 1.79 20.27 4.30
CA ILE A 185 1.31 19.58 5.50
C ILE A 185 1.73 18.11 5.50
N SER A 186 1.57 17.42 4.36
CA SER A 186 1.91 15.99 4.25
C SER A 186 3.40 15.73 4.47
N ILE A 187 4.27 16.59 3.93
CA ILE A 187 5.72 16.48 4.11
C ILE A 187 6.12 16.82 5.55
N LEU A 188 5.61 17.93 6.09
CA LEU A 188 5.96 18.36 7.46
C LEU A 188 5.58 17.32 8.50
N PHE A 189 4.32 16.86 8.50
CA PHE A 189 3.85 15.84 9.42
C PHE A 189 4.42 14.46 9.09
N GLY A 190 4.63 14.15 7.80
CA GLY A 190 5.21 12.89 7.36
C GLY A 190 6.66 12.71 7.80
N VAL A 191 7.48 13.77 7.70
CA VAL A 191 8.88 13.78 8.16
C VAL A 191 8.92 13.71 9.69
N ALA A 192 8.10 14.50 10.40
CA ALA A 192 8.01 14.41 11.86
C ALA A 192 7.62 13.00 12.33
N PHE A 193 6.61 12.39 11.69
CA PHE A 193 6.19 11.02 11.93
C PHE A 193 7.31 10.01 11.66
N TYR A 194 8.03 10.19 10.53
CA TYR A 194 9.15 9.33 10.15
C TYR A 194 10.28 9.38 11.15
N ILE A 195 10.64 10.57 11.63
CA ILE A 195 11.69 10.80 12.63
C ILE A 195 11.34 10.13 13.96
N LEU A 196 10.11 10.30 14.43
CA LEU A 196 9.70 9.77 15.73
C LEU A 196 9.67 8.25 15.74
N ILE A 197 9.16 7.63 14.67
CA ILE A 197 9.00 6.16 14.60
C ILE A 197 10.27 5.48 14.06
N GLY A 198 11.12 6.21 13.34
CA GLY A 198 12.34 5.70 12.73
C GLY A 198 12.12 4.81 11.51
N GLY A 199 11.07 5.04 10.69
CA GLY A 199 10.97 4.28 9.43
C GLY A 199 9.65 4.20 8.64
N SER A 200 8.52 4.74 9.14
CA SER A 200 7.21 4.54 8.45
C SER A 200 6.93 5.58 7.36
N ARG A 201 7.53 5.37 6.17
CA ARG A 201 7.37 6.24 4.98
C ARG A 201 5.96 6.18 4.37
N ASN A 202 5.26 5.07 4.58
CA ASN A 202 4.03 4.72 3.87
C ASN A 202 2.88 5.69 4.17
N VAL A 203 2.82 6.22 5.39
CA VAL A 203 1.77 7.17 5.81
C VAL A 203 1.91 8.51 5.08
N MET A 204 3.14 9.03 4.99
CA MET A 204 3.45 10.25 4.24
C MET A 204 3.10 10.11 2.75
N PHE A 205 3.53 9.00 2.12
CA PHE A 205 3.23 8.73 0.73
C PHE A 205 1.73 8.60 0.46
N SER A 206 0.96 7.99 1.39
CA SER A 206 -0.50 7.90 1.23
C SER A 206 -1.15 9.29 1.19
N ALA A 207 -0.73 10.21 2.05
CA ALA A 207 -1.26 11.56 2.11
C ALA A 207 -0.94 12.34 0.82
N LEU A 208 0.31 12.26 0.36
CA LEU A 208 0.75 12.90 -0.89
C LEU A 208 0.04 12.33 -2.12
N LEU A 209 -0.07 11.00 -2.21
CA LEU A 209 -0.73 10.35 -3.34
C LEU A 209 -2.21 10.68 -3.39
N MET A 210 -2.91 10.61 -2.25
CA MET A 210 -4.32 10.92 -2.20
C MET A 210 -4.59 12.40 -2.48
N ALA A 211 -3.79 13.32 -1.94
CA ALA A 211 -3.89 14.74 -2.24
C ALA A 211 -3.71 15.01 -3.75
N THR A 212 -2.73 14.36 -4.37
CA THR A 212 -2.46 14.45 -5.81
C THR A 212 -3.63 13.93 -6.64
N LEU A 213 -4.16 12.74 -6.30
CA LEU A 213 -5.31 12.15 -6.97
C LEU A 213 -6.55 13.05 -6.86
N ILE A 214 -6.90 13.53 -5.65
CA ILE A 214 -8.05 14.42 -5.44
C ILE A 214 -7.90 15.69 -6.27
N CYS A 215 -6.72 16.31 -6.24
CA CYS A 215 -6.45 17.54 -6.99
C CYS A 215 -6.48 17.32 -8.51
N PHE A 216 -6.12 16.12 -8.99
CA PHE A 216 -6.27 15.73 -10.39
C PHE A 216 -7.75 15.60 -10.79
N VAL A 217 -8.57 14.86 -10.04
CA VAL A 217 -10.00 14.66 -10.35
C VAL A 217 -10.86 15.92 -10.14
N THR A 218 -10.46 16.79 -9.22
CA THR A 218 -11.09 18.10 -9.03
C THR A 218 -10.65 19.14 -10.06
N GLY A 219 -9.71 18.82 -10.95
CA GLY A 219 -9.23 19.71 -12.00
C GLY A 219 -8.29 20.82 -11.52
N LYS A 220 -7.79 20.74 -10.27
CA LYS A 220 -6.79 21.68 -9.72
C LYS A 220 -5.40 21.45 -10.30
N ILE A 221 -5.12 20.24 -10.80
CA ILE A 221 -3.87 19.83 -11.44
C ILE A 221 -4.16 19.36 -12.86
N ASN A 222 -3.35 19.80 -13.82
CA ASN A 222 -3.44 19.34 -15.21
C ASN A 222 -2.69 18.00 -15.40
N LYS A 223 -3.03 17.25 -16.46
CA LYS A 223 -2.44 15.93 -16.77
C LYS A 223 -0.90 15.95 -16.79
N PHE A 224 -0.31 17.01 -17.34
CA PHE A 224 1.16 17.15 -17.41
C PHE A 224 1.81 17.27 -16.03
N LYS A 225 1.21 18.08 -15.13
CA LYS A 225 1.69 18.21 -13.75
C LYS A 225 1.56 16.89 -12.98
N PHE A 226 0.47 16.16 -13.19
CA PHE A 226 0.28 14.84 -12.59
C PHE A 226 1.39 13.86 -13.04
N LEU A 227 1.72 13.85 -14.33
CA LEU A 227 2.80 13.01 -14.87
C LEU A 227 4.16 13.39 -14.29
N ILE A 228 4.49 14.68 -14.23
CA ILE A 228 5.74 15.17 -13.62
C ILE A 228 5.85 14.73 -12.16
N ILE A 229 4.78 14.89 -11.36
CA ILE A 229 4.78 14.47 -9.95
C ILE A 229 5.04 12.96 -9.84
N GLY A 230 4.44 12.15 -10.72
CA GLY A 230 4.70 10.72 -10.81
C GLY A 230 6.17 10.39 -11.12
N CYS A 231 6.75 11.03 -12.14
CA CYS A 231 8.15 10.85 -12.54
C CYS A 231 9.12 11.26 -11.41
N ILE A 232 8.88 12.39 -10.74
CA ILE A 232 9.67 12.83 -9.59
C ILE A 232 9.58 11.80 -8.46
N GLY A 233 8.38 11.27 -8.18
CA GLY A 233 8.20 10.22 -7.19
C GLY A 233 9.02 8.96 -7.48
N LEU A 234 9.00 8.48 -8.73
CA LEU A 234 9.82 7.34 -9.15
C LEU A 234 11.31 7.61 -9.05
N PHE A 235 11.76 8.80 -9.49
CA PHE A 235 13.15 9.21 -9.40
C PHE A 235 13.65 9.28 -7.96
N LEU A 236 12.86 9.84 -7.03
CA LEU A 236 13.21 9.90 -5.62
C LEU A 236 13.33 8.51 -4.98
N VAL A 237 12.46 7.57 -5.36
CA VAL A 237 12.56 6.19 -4.88
C VAL A 237 13.84 5.51 -5.40
N ALA A 238 14.17 5.70 -6.68
CA ALA A 238 15.41 5.18 -7.27
C ALA A 238 16.66 5.80 -6.59
N ALA A 239 16.66 7.13 -6.38
CA ALA A 239 17.76 7.84 -5.73
C ALA A 239 18.01 7.37 -4.29
N LEU A 240 16.94 7.15 -3.51
CA LEU A 240 17.04 6.59 -2.17
C LEU A 240 17.60 5.16 -2.17
N GLY A 241 17.30 4.37 -3.20
CA GLY A 241 17.91 3.06 -3.42
C GLY A 241 19.42 3.16 -3.61
N MET A 242 19.87 4.02 -4.52
CA MET A 242 21.29 4.22 -4.79
C MET A 242 22.06 4.70 -3.56
N LEU A 243 21.50 5.63 -2.78
CA LEU A 243 22.13 6.10 -1.53
C LEU A 243 22.25 4.99 -0.47
N ARG A 244 21.36 4.01 -0.47
CA ARG A 244 21.42 2.88 0.48
C ARG A 244 22.51 1.87 0.11
N TYR A 245 22.79 1.71 -1.17
CA TYR A 245 23.74 0.72 -1.71
C TYR A 245 25.00 1.37 -2.31
N SER A 246 25.26 2.65 -2.00
CA SER A 246 26.41 3.39 -2.54
C SER A 246 27.76 2.79 -2.13
N ASN A 247 27.79 2.06 -1.01
CA ASN A 247 29.01 1.47 -0.48
C ASN A 247 29.47 0.20 -1.22
N SER A 248 28.62 -0.40 -2.06
CA SER A 248 28.98 -1.54 -2.92
C SER A 248 29.35 -1.12 -4.35
N MET A 249 29.58 0.17 -4.61
CA MET A 249 29.81 0.70 -5.95
C MET A 249 31.29 0.79 -6.31
N SER A 250 31.78 -0.13 -7.14
CA SER A 250 33.10 -0.04 -7.79
C SER A 250 33.03 0.13 -9.31
N SER A 251 31.84 0.15 -9.94
CA SER A 251 31.70 0.34 -11.39
C SER A 251 30.46 1.15 -11.78
N SER A 252 30.61 2.08 -12.72
CA SER A 252 29.58 3.03 -13.16
C SER A 252 28.38 2.37 -13.88
N GLY A 253 28.54 1.16 -14.43
CA GLY A 253 27.46 0.36 -15.01
C GLY A 253 26.55 -0.31 -13.98
N ALA A 254 27.07 -0.62 -12.78
CA ALA A 254 26.30 -1.23 -11.70
C ALA A 254 25.29 -0.26 -11.06
N ALA A 255 25.48 1.05 -11.23
CA ALA A 255 24.61 2.07 -10.65
C ALA A 255 23.18 2.03 -11.21
N LEU A 256 23.08 2.00 -12.54
CA LEU A 256 21.78 2.02 -13.21
C LEU A 256 21.04 0.71 -13.01
N SER A 257 21.74 -0.43 -13.11
CA SER A 257 21.15 -1.75 -12.92
C SER A 257 20.70 -1.96 -11.48
N LEU A 258 21.46 -1.51 -10.48
CA LEU A 258 21.07 -1.55 -9.07
C LEU A 258 19.91 -0.60 -8.76
N ALA A 259 19.88 0.59 -9.38
CA ALA A 259 18.74 1.50 -9.27
C ALA A 259 17.45 0.88 -9.87
N ILE A 260 17.55 0.22 -11.02
CA ILE A 260 16.46 -0.51 -11.67
C ILE A 260 16.02 -1.69 -10.80
N GLN A 261 16.95 -2.45 -10.23
CA GLN A 261 16.66 -3.56 -9.33
C GLN A 261 15.91 -3.06 -8.10
N TYR A 262 16.43 -2.05 -7.39
CA TYR A 262 15.78 -1.52 -6.20
C TYR A 262 14.39 -0.93 -6.48
N LEU A 263 14.26 -0.17 -7.57
CA LEU A 263 12.97 0.38 -8.00
C LEU A 263 11.98 -0.75 -8.32
N THR A 264 12.47 -1.81 -8.95
CA THR A 264 11.65 -2.96 -9.27
C THR A 264 11.28 -3.77 -8.04
N ASP A 265 12.21 -4.12 -7.15
CA ASP A 265 11.89 -4.89 -5.94
C ASP A 265 11.01 -4.08 -4.97
N SER A 266 11.09 -2.74 -5.07
CA SER A 266 10.19 -1.83 -4.35
C SER A 266 8.77 -1.77 -4.93
N LEU A 267 8.60 -1.90 -6.25
CA LEU A 267 7.30 -1.73 -6.93
C LEU A 267 6.63 -3.07 -7.27
N SER A 268 7.43 -4.03 -7.73
CA SER A 268 7.06 -5.30 -8.35
C SER A 268 8.08 -6.39 -7.98
N PRO A 269 8.01 -6.97 -6.76
CA PRO A 269 8.94 -8.00 -6.32
C PRO A 269 8.68 -9.33 -7.04
N ILE A 270 9.26 -9.46 -8.23
CA ILE A 270 9.02 -10.59 -9.15
C ILE A 270 9.68 -11.89 -8.67
N ASN A 271 10.85 -11.78 -8.06
CA ASN A 271 11.57 -12.93 -7.49
C ASN A 271 10.75 -13.60 -6.37
N TYR A 272 10.05 -12.80 -5.56
CA TYR A 272 9.18 -13.33 -4.50
C TYR A 272 7.94 -14.05 -5.06
N GLN A 273 7.41 -13.59 -6.20
CA GLN A 273 6.32 -14.29 -6.89
C GLN A 273 6.79 -15.64 -7.43
N TYR A 274 7.99 -15.68 -8.00
CA TYR A 274 8.61 -16.92 -8.47
C TYR A 274 8.84 -17.91 -7.32
N GLU A 275 9.47 -17.49 -6.22
CA GLU A 275 9.73 -18.39 -5.08
C GLU A 275 8.42 -18.93 -4.48
N ALA A 276 7.37 -18.11 -4.43
CA ALA A 276 6.05 -18.58 -4.02
C ALA A 276 5.51 -19.68 -4.96
N VAL A 277 5.55 -19.44 -6.27
CA VAL A 277 5.02 -20.39 -7.26
C VAL A 277 5.83 -21.69 -7.27
N LYS A 278 7.17 -21.60 -7.25
CA LYS A 278 8.08 -22.74 -7.17
C LYS A 278 7.83 -23.59 -5.93
N TYR A 279 7.63 -22.97 -4.77
CA TYR A 279 7.37 -23.69 -3.52
C TYR A 279 6.09 -24.54 -3.60
N TYR A 280 5.04 -24.03 -4.24
CA TYR A 280 3.75 -24.71 -4.34
C TYR A 280 3.60 -25.61 -5.57
N ASP A 281 4.40 -25.40 -6.63
CA ASP A 281 4.41 -26.27 -7.82
C ASP A 281 5.36 -27.47 -7.66
N ASN A 282 6.44 -27.35 -6.86
CA ASN A 282 7.26 -28.50 -6.47
C ASN A 282 6.50 -29.36 -5.46
N THR A 283 5.76 -30.33 -5.98
CA THR A 283 4.91 -31.31 -5.31
C THR A 283 5.67 -32.20 -4.33
N THR A 284 6.10 -31.68 -3.18
CA THR A 284 6.53 -32.49 -2.03
C THR A 284 5.63 -32.30 -0.80
N ASN A 285 4.84 -31.21 -0.74
CA ASN A 285 3.87 -31.00 0.34
C ASN A 285 2.56 -30.37 -0.18
N PRO A 286 1.65 -31.15 -0.79
CA PRO A 286 0.29 -30.68 -1.13
C PRO A 286 -0.51 -30.20 0.11
N ASP A 287 -0.09 -30.61 1.32
CA ASP A 287 -0.69 -30.20 2.60
C ASP A 287 -0.07 -28.93 3.22
N ALA A 288 0.96 -28.31 2.60
CA ALA A 288 1.61 -27.09 3.10
C ALA A 288 0.79 -25.81 2.83
N VAL A 289 -0.53 -25.91 2.85
CA VAL A 289 -1.42 -24.76 2.88
C VAL A 289 -1.35 -24.19 4.28
N GLY A 290 -0.78 -22.99 4.42
CA GLY A 290 -0.73 -22.31 5.70
C GLY A 290 -2.12 -22.03 6.27
N GLY A 291 -3.10 -21.88 5.39
CA GLY A 291 -4.51 -21.86 5.71
C GLY A 291 -5.02 -20.48 6.09
N ILE A 292 -6.36 -20.34 6.10
CA ILE A 292 -7.03 -19.06 6.33
C ILE A 292 -6.77 -18.47 7.72
N TYR A 293 -6.28 -19.27 8.67
CA TYR A 293 -5.91 -18.81 10.00
C TYR A 293 -4.86 -17.69 9.97
N TYR A 294 -3.88 -17.75 9.05
CA TYR A 294 -2.86 -16.71 8.89
C TYR A 294 -3.41 -15.38 8.37
N MET A 295 -4.62 -15.38 7.78
CA MET A 295 -5.35 -14.16 7.45
C MET A 295 -5.85 -13.47 8.72
N PHE A 296 -6.37 -14.24 9.69
CA PHE A 296 -6.92 -13.72 10.93
C PHE A 296 -5.85 -13.32 11.94
N SER A 297 -4.70 -14.00 11.95
CA SER A 297 -3.59 -13.66 12.84
C SER A 297 -3.09 -12.23 12.66
N GLN A 298 -3.25 -11.63 11.46
CA GLN A 298 -2.96 -10.21 11.20
C GLN A 298 -3.73 -9.26 12.14
N PHE A 299 -4.95 -9.62 12.53
CA PHE A 299 -5.81 -8.79 13.38
C PHE A 299 -5.44 -8.83 14.85
N SER A 300 -4.60 -9.79 15.26
CA SER A 300 -4.03 -9.80 16.61
C SER A 300 -3.28 -8.50 16.92
N GLY A 301 -2.79 -7.79 15.89
CA GLY A 301 -2.21 -6.45 15.99
C GLY A 301 -3.08 -5.42 16.73
N PHE A 302 -4.41 -5.57 16.69
CA PHE A 302 -5.34 -4.68 17.41
C PHE A 302 -5.41 -4.96 18.91
N VAL A 303 -5.06 -6.16 19.36
CA VAL A 303 -5.07 -6.52 20.78
C VAL A 303 -3.89 -5.82 21.47
N PRO A 304 -4.14 -4.87 22.38
CA PRO A 304 -3.08 -4.25 23.16
C PRO A 304 -2.35 -5.28 24.02
N ARG A 305 -1.03 -5.10 24.22
CA ARG A 305 -0.22 -6.02 25.03
C ARG A 305 -0.67 -6.12 26.49
N PHE A 306 -1.28 -5.07 27.05
CA PHE A 306 -1.82 -5.14 28.40
C PHE A 306 -3.06 -6.06 28.53
N LEU A 307 -3.72 -6.41 27.41
CA LEU A 307 -4.80 -7.41 27.38
C LEU A 307 -4.29 -8.82 27.00
N TRP A 308 -3.07 -8.91 26.47
CA TRP A 308 -2.42 -10.17 26.11
C TRP A 308 -0.91 -10.02 26.28
N GLU A 309 -0.44 -10.28 27.50
CA GLU A 309 0.95 -10.04 27.89
C GLU A 309 1.92 -10.95 27.12
N GLU A 310 1.52 -12.22 26.91
CA GLU A 310 2.28 -13.24 26.16
C GLU A 310 2.22 -13.06 24.63
N LYS A 311 1.65 -11.95 24.14
CA LYS A 311 1.52 -11.72 22.70
C LYS A 311 2.89 -11.76 22.00
N PRO A 312 3.07 -12.58 20.94
CA PRO A 312 4.29 -12.60 20.16
C PRO A 312 4.68 -11.20 19.63
N ILE A 313 5.99 -10.91 19.56
CA ILE A 313 6.49 -9.65 18.96
C ILE A 313 6.16 -9.61 17.47
N VAL A 314 6.36 -10.74 16.79
CA VAL A 314 6.00 -10.94 15.39
C VAL A 314 4.93 -12.02 15.34
N THR A 315 3.77 -11.66 14.82
CA THR A 315 2.64 -12.58 14.66
C THR A 315 2.77 -13.34 13.35
N MET A 316 2.61 -14.66 13.40
CA MET A 316 2.65 -15.52 12.22
C MET A 316 1.46 -15.21 11.29
N ASN A 317 1.67 -14.30 10.34
CA ASN A 317 0.73 -13.97 9.27
C ASN A 317 1.22 -14.56 7.94
N SER A 318 0.47 -14.37 6.85
CA SER A 318 0.83 -14.96 5.56
C SER A 318 2.19 -14.46 5.05
N SER A 319 2.52 -13.17 5.25
CA SER A 319 3.80 -12.57 4.87
C SER A 319 4.98 -13.12 5.68
N TYR A 320 4.78 -13.37 6.97
CA TYR A 320 5.81 -13.94 7.84
C TYR A 320 6.01 -15.42 7.52
N TYR A 321 4.93 -16.17 7.29
CA TYR A 321 5.02 -17.55 6.77
C TYR A 321 5.80 -17.62 5.47
N PHE A 322 5.53 -16.70 4.53
CA PHE A 322 6.29 -16.59 3.30
C PHE A 322 7.79 -16.34 3.57
N THR A 323 8.11 -15.48 4.53
CA THR A 323 9.51 -15.18 4.87
C THR A 323 10.22 -16.39 5.49
N THR A 324 9.59 -17.08 6.44
CA THR A 324 10.23 -18.16 7.20
C THR A 324 10.21 -19.48 6.45
N ASN A 325 9.09 -19.84 5.83
CA ASN A 325 8.87 -21.19 5.30
C ASN A 325 9.17 -21.28 3.80
N ILE A 326 9.01 -20.17 3.05
CA ILE A 326 9.26 -20.15 1.60
C ILE A 326 10.67 -19.61 1.33
N LEU A 327 11.04 -18.46 1.92
CA LEU A 327 12.37 -17.88 1.73
C LEU A 327 13.44 -18.43 2.69
N GLY A 328 13.06 -19.18 3.73
CA GLY A 328 14.02 -19.73 4.70
C GLY A 328 14.70 -18.67 5.59
N MET A 329 14.15 -17.47 5.70
CA MET A 329 14.74 -16.36 6.45
C MET A 329 14.14 -16.21 7.85
N SER A 330 14.98 -16.17 8.89
CA SER A 330 14.59 -15.98 10.29
C SER A 330 14.84 -14.56 10.81
N SER A 331 14.65 -13.54 9.96
CA SER A 331 15.06 -12.15 10.25
C SER A 331 14.10 -11.34 11.12
N GLY A 332 12.97 -11.91 11.56
CA GLY A 332 11.93 -11.20 12.33
C GLY A 332 11.24 -10.07 11.53
N LEU A 333 11.45 -10.03 10.21
CA LEU A 333 10.96 -9.03 9.28
C LEU A 333 10.04 -9.69 8.27
N ASN A 334 8.88 -9.10 7.99
CA ASN A 334 7.97 -9.61 6.97
C ASN A 334 8.45 -9.13 5.60
N MET A 335 8.85 -10.07 4.73
CA MET A 335 9.08 -9.80 3.32
C MET A 335 7.75 -9.80 2.55
N ALA A 336 7.73 -9.08 1.43
CA ALA A 336 6.53 -8.87 0.62
C ALA A 336 6.17 -10.15 -0.15
N SER A 337 5.17 -10.90 0.32
CA SER A 337 4.71 -12.12 -0.34
C SER A 337 3.99 -11.88 -1.67
N THR A 338 3.59 -10.64 -2.00
CA THR A 338 2.61 -10.30 -3.06
C THR A 338 1.24 -10.91 -2.86
N LEU A 339 0.23 -10.34 -3.53
CA LEU A 339 -1.11 -10.94 -3.50
C LEU A 339 -1.08 -12.38 -4.04
N LEU A 340 -0.22 -12.66 -5.02
CA LEU A 340 -0.01 -14.03 -5.51
C LEU A 340 0.55 -14.93 -4.42
N GLY A 341 1.67 -14.58 -3.79
CA GLY A 341 2.30 -15.44 -2.80
C GLY A 341 1.45 -15.59 -1.53
N SER A 342 0.81 -14.52 -1.05
CA SER A 342 -0.15 -14.65 0.06
C SER A 342 -1.35 -15.52 -0.31
N SER A 343 -1.85 -15.44 -1.54
CA SER A 343 -2.93 -16.31 -2.00
C SER A 343 -2.55 -17.79 -2.05
N LEU A 344 -1.32 -18.08 -2.46
CA LEU A 344 -0.76 -19.43 -2.45
C LEU A 344 -0.56 -19.95 -1.03
N VAL A 345 -0.11 -19.10 -0.09
CA VAL A 345 0.00 -19.47 1.33
C VAL A 345 -1.37 -19.78 1.95
N LEU A 346 -2.39 -18.98 1.65
CA LEU A 346 -3.71 -19.12 2.27
C LEU A 346 -4.54 -20.27 1.68
N PHE A 347 -4.46 -20.49 0.36
CA PHE A 347 -5.37 -21.40 -0.37
C PHE A 347 -4.66 -22.47 -1.22
N GLY A 348 -3.33 -22.46 -1.27
CA GLY A 348 -2.54 -23.40 -2.06
C GLY A 348 -2.58 -23.14 -3.57
N GLY A 349 -1.88 -23.98 -4.33
CA GLY A 349 -1.72 -23.85 -5.79
C GLY A 349 -3.02 -23.95 -6.60
N TYR A 350 -4.03 -24.68 -6.10
CA TYR A 350 -5.29 -24.90 -6.82
C TYR A 350 -6.34 -23.80 -6.58
N PHE A 351 -6.44 -23.27 -5.36
CA PHE A 351 -7.48 -22.31 -4.96
C PHE A 351 -6.96 -20.89 -4.75
N TYR A 352 -5.72 -20.58 -5.13
CA TYR A 352 -5.10 -19.24 -5.00
C TYR A 352 -6.00 -18.10 -5.55
N TRP A 353 -6.73 -18.37 -6.63
CA TRP A 353 -7.64 -17.41 -7.24
C TRP A 353 -8.76 -16.91 -6.30
N LEU A 354 -9.09 -17.66 -5.26
CA LEU A 354 -10.11 -17.29 -4.27
C LEU A 354 -9.71 -16.02 -3.51
N ALA A 355 -8.43 -15.83 -3.19
CA ALA A 355 -7.94 -14.60 -2.55
C ALA A 355 -8.16 -13.37 -3.44
N TYR A 356 -7.97 -13.50 -4.76
CA TYR A 356 -8.23 -12.43 -5.72
C TYR A 356 -9.73 -12.12 -5.83
N ALA A 357 -10.58 -13.15 -5.84
CA ALA A 357 -12.03 -12.98 -5.81
C ALA A 357 -12.48 -12.24 -4.53
N LEU A 358 -12.00 -12.68 -3.36
CA LEU A 358 -12.27 -12.03 -2.07
C LEU A 358 -11.77 -10.58 -2.07
N SER A 359 -10.57 -10.32 -2.56
CA SER A 359 -10.02 -8.97 -2.68
C SER A 359 -10.89 -8.07 -3.56
N GLY A 360 -11.38 -8.59 -4.69
CA GLY A 360 -12.28 -7.87 -5.59
C GLY A 360 -13.64 -7.54 -4.94
N LEU A 361 -14.19 -8.47 -4.16
CA LEU A 361 -15.42 -8.28 -3.40
C LEU A 361 -15.24 -7.24 -2.27
N VAL A 362 -14.15 -7.33 -1.52
CA VAL A 362 -13.81 -6.36 -0.45
C VAL A 362 -13.70 -4.95 -1.02
N VAL A 363 -12.91 -4.78 -2.07
CA VAL A 363 -12.72 -3.50 -2.76
C VAL A 363 -14.05 -2.93 -3.26
N ARG A 364 -14.93 -3.79 -3.78
CA ARG A 364 -16.28 -3.41 -4.18
C ARG A 364 -17.13 -2.93 -3.01
N MET A 365 -17.12 -3.64 -1.88
CA MET A 365 -17.85 -3.21 -0.67
C MET A 365 -17.37 -1.85 -0.20
N LEU A 366 -16.05 -1.63 -0.20
CA LEU A 366 -15.45 -0.34 0.16
C LEU A 366 -15.83 0.78 -0.82
N ASP A 367 -15.96 0.50 -2.12
CA ASP A 367 -16.45 1.46 -3.10
C ASP A 367 -17.91 1.87 -2.86
N ILE A 368 -18.76 0.94 -2.42
CA ILE A 368 -20.15 1.24 -2.03
C ILE A 368 -20.16 2.16 -0.81
N ILE A 369 -19.31 1.87 0.18
CA ILE A 369 -19.17 2.66 1.42
C ILE A 369 -18.66 4.07 1.11
N ILE A 370 -17.64 4.22 0.26
CA ILE A 370 -17.11 5.54 -0.14
C ILE A 370 -18.19 6.41 -0.79
N ASN A 371 -19.07 5.82 -1.59
CA ASN A 371 -20.12 6.57 -2.29
C ASN A 371 -21.37 6.83 -1.43
N SER A 372 -21.43 6.29 -0.22
CA SER A 372 -22.58 6.48 0.68
C SER A 372 -22.44 7.77 1.49
N ASN A 373 -23.25 8.78 1.16
CA ASN A 373 -23.29 10.05 1.91
C ASN A 373 -23.72 9.87 3.39
N LYS A 374 -24.35 8.75 3.75
CA LYS A 374 -24.79 8.48 5.13
C LYS A 374 -23.64 8.05 6.05
N LEU A 375 -22.53 7.56 5.48
CA LEU A 375 -21.44 6.93 6.22
C LEU A 375 -20.18 7.79 6.19
N THR A 376 -20.28 9.09 6.48
CA THR A 376 -19.17 10.07 6.38
C THR A 376 -17.85 9.58 6.97
N VAL A 377 -17.87 8.99 8.18
CA VAL A 377 -16.67 8.45 8.85
C VAL A 377 -16.02 7.34 8.01
N MET A 378 -16.83 6.37 7.56
CA MET A 378 -16.34 5.25 6.76
C MET A 378 -15.90 5.69 5.36
N SER A 379 -16.53 6.72 4.78
CA SER A 379 -16.12 7.29 3.50
C SER A 379 -14.78 8.01 3.61
N ILE A 380 -14.55 8.81 4.67
CA ILE A 380 -13.25 9.46 4.92
C ILE A 380 -12.18 8.41 5.16
N ALA A 381 -12.43 7.41 6.03
CA ALA A 381 -11.51 6.30 6.26
C ALA A 381 -11.23 5.51 4.97
N GLY A 382 -12.25 5.36 4.11
CA GLY A 382 -12.11 4.81 2.77
C GLY A 382 -11.11 5.60 1.93
N PHE A 383 -11.30 6.91 1.78
CA PHE A 383 -10.38 7.76 1.02
C PHE A 383 -8.95 7.76 1.57
N VAL A 384 -8.77 7.73 2.90
CA VAL A 384 -7.46 7.57 3.54
C VAL A 384 -6.79 6.25 3.12
N THR A 385 -7.59 5.22 2.89
CA THR A 385 -7.11 3.86 2.64
C THR A 385 -6.89 3.55 1.16
N VAL A 386 -7.41 4.35 0.22
CA VAL A 386 -7.26 4.10 -1.23
C VAL A 386 -5.78 3.90 -1.66
N PRO A 387 -4.81 4.73 -1.26
CA PRO A 387 -3.38 4.51 -1.60
C PRO A 387 -2.83 3.19 -1.07
N PHE A 388 -3.38 2.67 0.02
CA PHE A 388 -2.92 1.41 0.63
C PHE A 388 -3.40 0.17 -0.13
N THR A 389 -4.20 0.31 -1.19
CA THR A 389 -4.42 -0.79 -2.16
C THR A 389 -3.12 -1.23 -2.83
N PHE A 390 -2.06 -0.41 -2.80
CA PHE A 390 -0.71 -0.83 -3.14
C PHE A 390 -0.19 -1.95 -2.24
N PHE A 391 -0.44 -1.90 -0.92
CA PHE A 391 -0.06 -2.97 0.01
C PHE A 391 -0.91 -4.22 -0.17
N MET A 392 -2.16 -4.08 -0.62
CA MET A 392 -2.96 -5.23 -1.03
C MET A 392 -2.29 -5.98 -2.20
N ALA A 393 -1.80 -5.24 -3.20
CA ALA A 393 -1.13 -5.82 -4.36
C ALA A 393 0.25 -6.39 -4.02
N ARG A 394 1.04 -5.64 -3.23
CA ARG A 394 2.44 -5.95 -2.90
C ARG A 394 2.62 -6.95 -1.77
N GLU A 395 1.69 -7.02 -0.83
CA GLU A 395 1.80 -7.89 0.34
C GLU A 395 0.60 -8.83 0.40
N SER A 396 -0.54 -8.37 0.92
CA SER A 396 -1.71 -9.23 1.11
C SER A 396 -3.02 -8.48 1.39
N LEU A 397 -4.15 -9.19 1.24
CA LEU A 397 -5.48 -8.66 1.52
C LEU A 397 -5.68 -8.33 3.00
N GLU A 398 -5.23 -9.19 3.92
CA GLU A 398 -5.40 -9.01 5.35
C GLU A 398 -4.62 -7.80 5.88
N LEU A 399 -3.43 -7.51 5.35
CA LEU A 399 -2.72 -6.29 5.72
C LEU A 399 -3.50 -5.05 5.28
N PHE A 400 -4.06 -5.07 4.07
CA PHE A 400 -4.91 -3.98 3.58
C PHE A 400 -6.15 -3.79 4.47
N MET A 401 -6.82 -4.87 4.85
CA MET A 401 -7.96 -4.82 5.76
C MET A 401 -7.56 -4.28 7.14
N PHE A 402 -6.43 -4.75 7.68
CA PHE A 402 -5.88 -4.22 8.94
C PHE A 402 -5.65 -2.71 8.86
N ILE A 403 -5.05 -2.21 7.78
CA ILE A 403 -4.85 -0.78 7.58
C ILE A 403 -6.19 -0.03 7.48
N TYR A 404 -7.18 -0.58 6.77
CA TYR A 404 -8.52 0.00 6.69
C TYR A 404 -9.15 0.17 8.07
N PHE A 405 -9.17 -0.90 8.88
CA PHE A 405 -9.74 -0.85 10.23
C PHE A 405 -8.96 0.09 11.16
N LYS A 406 -7.63 0.12 11.06
CA LYS A 406 -6.80 1.09 11.79
C LYS A 406 -7.20 2.52 11.45
N ASN A 407 -7.32 2.83 10.15
CA ASN A 407 -7.73 4.16 9.69
C ASN A 407 -9.17 4.48 10.10
N LEU A 408 -10.06 3.48 10.11
CA LEU A 408 -11.44 3.63 10.57
C LEU A 408 -11.50 4.02 12.05
N ILE A 409 -10.70 3.38 12.91
CA ILE A 409 -10.59 3.71 14.34
C ILE A 409 -10.11 5.16 14.51
N VAL A 410 -9.04 5.54 13.81
CA VAL A 410 -8.46 6.90 13.89
C VAL A 410 -9.47 7.96 13.43
N VAL A 411 -10.13 7.75 12.29
CA VAL A 411 -11.11 8.71 11.77
C VAL A 411 -12.34 8.77 12.68
N SER A 412 -12.78 7.64 13.23
CA SER A 412 -13.90 7.60 14.19
C SER A 412 -13.58 8.39 15.45
N PHE A 413 -12.36 8.24 15.99
CA PHE A 413 -11.89 8.99 17.15
C PHE A 413 -11.85 10.50 16.89
N VAL A 414 -11.23 10.93 15.79
CA VAL A 414 -11.18 12.34 15.39
C VAL A 414 -12.59 12.90 15.14
N TYR A 415 -13.47 12.13 14.52
CA TYR A 415 -14.84 12.56 14.25
C TYR A 415 -15.68 12.71 15.53
N LEU A 416 -15.45 11.85 16.52
CA LEU A 416 -16.08 11.98 17.84
C LEU A 416 -15.63 13.27 18.54
N LEU A 417 -14.33 13.56 18.54
CA LEU A 417 -13.80 14.83 19.06
C LEU A 417 -14.35 16.04 18.29
N PHE A 418 -14.49 15.93 16.97
CA PHE A 418 -15.12 16.96 16.15
C PHE A 418 -16.58 17.20 16.56
N LYS A 419 -17.37 16.14 16.79
CA LYS A 419 -18.75 16.29 17.26
C LYS A 419 -18.81 17.00 18.61
N VAL A 420 -17.98 16.59 19.57
CA VAL A 420 -17.90 17.22 20.91
C VAL A 420 -17.51 18.69 20.80
N ALA A 421 -16.47 19.02 20.03
CA ALA A 421 -16.06 20.41 19.82
C ALA A 421 -17.15 21.23 19.12
N SER A 422 -17.83 20.64 18.14
CA SER A 422 -18.91 21.32 17.41
C SER A 422 -20.16 21.58 18.26
N SER A 423 -20.40 20.80 19.32
CA SER A 423 -21.47 21.07 20.28
C SER A 423 -21.10 22.16 21.30
N ILE A 424 -19.82 22.33 21.59
CA ILE A 424 -19.32 23.33 22.56
C ILE A 424 -19.17 24.70 21.91
N ILE A 425 -18.74 24.76 20.65
CA ILE A 425 -18.61 26.03 19.93
C ILE A 425 -20.02 26.53 19.59
N PRO A 426 -20.47 27.69 20.11
CA PRO A 426 -21.76 28.24 19.75
C PRO A 426 -21.79 28.43 18.24
N LYS A 427 -22.84 27.90 17.59
CA LYS A 427 -23.09 28.21 16.19
C LYS A 427 -23.17 29.73 16.10
N LYS A 428 -22.19 30.39 15.48
CA LYS A 428 -22.35 31.76 15.03
C LYS A 428 -23.61 31.76 14.18
N THR A 429 -24.70 32.31 14.73
CA THR A 429 -25.87 32.72 13.97
C THR A 429 -25.34 33.62 12.85
N ALA A 430 -25.36 33.08 11.63
CA ALA A 430 -25.08 33.86 10.44
C ALA A 430 -26.32 34.68 10.10
#